data_AF-A0A4Q2Y0L4-F1
#
_entry.id   AF-A0A4Q2Y0L4-F1
#
_cell.length_a   1.000
_cell.length_b   1.000
_cell.length_c   1.000
_cell.angle_alpha   90.00
_cell.angle_beta   90.00
_cell.angle_gamma   90.00
#
_symmetry.space_group_name_H-M   'P 1'
#
loop_
_entity.id
_entity.type
_entity.pdbx_description
1 polymer ?
#
loop_
_entity_poly.entity_id
_entity_poly.type
_entity_poly.pdbx_seq_one_letter_code
_entity_poly.pdbx_strand_id
1 'polypeptide(L)'
;NGSDNLVLNCDAYRNYDFTSEKGRGGNVDGFGFHVGRGSTGNVFRGCRAWLNSDDGFDLISTQESLLIENCWAFYNGFDPSFKVLGDGNGFKLGGYGARPEGELPSPVPRHVIRGSLAVRNHAAGFYANHQPGGIDFINNSATLNRANFNLLGRKEDNSADVPGWGHVLKNNLGYKGRTEVSNLDRGKCVLAANSFDLDLKLTDRDFMSLDQSELIQPRRANGDLPDIRFMKLKPGNPAINAGVDAGLPYRGKAPDLGAFESGTAETVARPQS
;
A
#
# COMPACT_ATOMS: atom_id res chain seq x y z
N ASN A 1 3.70 -26.18 5.49
CA ASN A 1 2.99 -24.89 5.47
C ASN A 1 3.99 -23.76 5.44
N GLY A 2 3.69 -22.69 4.70
CA GLY A 2 4.54 -21.50 4.59
C GLY A 2 4.13 -20.43 5.59
N SER A 3 4.35 -20.68 6.88
CA SER A 3 4.07 -19.73 7.97
C SER A 3 5.33 -18.98 8.39
N ASP A 4 5.16 -17.85 9.06
CA ASP A 4 6.21 -17.09 9.74
C ASP A 4 7.38 -16.66 8.82
N ASN A 5 7.11 -16.48 7.53
CA ASN A 5 8.10 -15.96 6.59
C ASN A 5 8.19 -14.45 6.71
N LEU A 6 9.42 -13.96 6.85
CA LEU A 6 9.75 -12.56 6.78
C LEU A 6 10.47 -12.27 5.45
N VAL A 7 9.78 -11.59 4.54
CA VAL A 7 10.42 -10.99 3.36
C VAL A 7 10.87 -9.60 3.76
N LEU A 8 12.17 -9.45 4.01
CA LEU A 8 12.76 -8.24 4.59
C LEU A 8 13.70 -7.57 3.60
N ASN A 9 13.50 -6.27 3.40
CA ASN A 9 14.44 -5.40 2.69
C ASN A 9 14.75 -5.88 1.25
N CYS A 10 13.76 -6.48 0.58
CA CYS A 10 13.89 -6.98 -0.79
C CYS A 10 13.45 -5.93 -1.83
N ASP A 11 14.05 -6.02 -3.02
CA ASP A 11 13.67 -5.22 -4.19
C ASP A 11 13.22 -6.15 -5.32
N ALA A 12 12.03 -5.91 -5.86
CA ALA A 12 11.51 -6.62 -7.03
C ALA A 12 11.13 -5.61 -8.11
N TYR A 13 11.88 -5.59 -9.21
CA TYR A 13 11.76 -4.50 -10.17
C TYR A 13 12.05 -4.88 -11.61
N ARG A 14 11.41 -4.17 -12.54
CA ARG A 14 11.55 -4.39 -13.99
C ARG A 14 11.28 -5.83 -14.41
N ASN A 15 10.41 -6.50 -13.66
CA ASN A 15 9.95 -7.83 -14.03
C ASN A 15 8.84 -7.68 -15.06
N TYR A 16 9.03 -8.29 -16.22
CA TYR A 16 8.08 -8.21 -17.33
C TYR A 16 8.19 -9.46 -18.20
N ASP A 17 7.07 -10.17 -18.35
CA ASP A 17 6.94 -11.23 -19.35
C ASP A 17 6.57 -10.63 -20.71
N PHE A 18 7.60 -10.46 -21.54
CA PHE A 18 7.49 -9.98 -22.91
C PHE A 18 7.18 -11.09 -23.93
N THR A 19 7.03 -12.35 -23.48
CA THR A 19 6.91 -13.53 -24.35
C THR A 19 5.47 -14.03 -24.41
N SER A 20 4.85 -14.29 -23.24
CA SER A 20 3.49 -14.84 -23.20
C SER A 20 2.44 -13.77 -23.53
N GLU A 21 1.23 -14.21 -23.90
CA GLU A 21 0.06 -13.34 -24.12
C GLU A 21 0.32 -12.09 -24.98
N LYS A 22 1.20 -12.20 -25.98
CA LYS A 22 1.63 -11.11 -26.86
C LYS A 22 2.33 -9.95 -26.12
N GLY A 23 3.05 -10.26 -25.05
CA GLY A 23 3.78 -9.28 -24.24
C GLY A 23 2.85 -8.35 -23.47
N ARG A 24 1.70 -8.85 -23.00
CA ARG A 24 0.78 -8.03 -22.20
C ARG A 24 1.35 -7.72 -20.81
N GLY A 25 2.10 -8.67 -20.23
CA GLY A 25 2.73 -8.51 -18.93
C GLY A 25 1.77 -8.48 -17.72
N GLY A 26 0.50 -8.84 -17.91
CA GLY A 26 -0.54 -8.72 -16.87
C GLY A 26 -0.57 -9.86 -15.83
N ASN A 27 0.58 -10.46 -15.52
CA ASN A 27 0.72 -11.53 -14.51
C ASN A 27 2.10 -11.48 -13.81
N VAL A 28 2.84 -10.38 -13.90
CA VAL A 28 4.19 -10.27 -13.34
C VAL A 28 4.24 -9.16 -12.31
N ASP A 29 4.03 -9.57 -11.07
CA ASP A 29 4.10 -8.71 -9.90
C ASP A 29 5.52 -8.62 -9.34
N GLY A 30 5.74 -7.62 -8.48
CA GLY A 30 6.94 -7.59 -7.64
C GLY A 30 6.89 -8.68 -6.55
N PHE A 31 5.79 -8.72 -5.78
CA PHE A 31 5.59 -9.67 -4.69
C PHE A 31 4.16 -10.21 -4.67
N GLY A 32 4.01 -11.52 -4.83
CA GLY A 32 2.72 -12.22 -4.68
C GLY A 32 2.60 -12.93 -3.33
N PHE A 33 1.44 -12.81 -2.69
CA PHE A 33 1.10 -13.56 -1.47
C PHE A 33 -0.25 -14.26 -1.64
N HIS A 34 -0.20 -15.53 -2.05
CA HIS A 34 -1.38 -16.33 -2.42
C HIS A 34 -1.38 -17.66 -1.67
N VAL A 35 -1.54 -17.61 -0.34
CA VAL A 35 -1.36 -18.79 0.51
C VAL A 35 -2.68 -19.46 0.89
N GLY A 36 -2.62 -20.77 1.12
CA GLY A 36 -3.73 -21.54 1.70
C GLY A 36 -3.82 -21.37 3.22
N ARG A 37 -4.98 -21.76 3.77
CA ARG A 37 -5.28 -21.73 5.21
C ARG A 37 -4.17 -22.37 6.05
N GLY A 38 -3.88 -21.79 7.20
CA GLY A 38 -2.84 -22.23 8.14
C GLY A 38 -1.44 -21.68 7.85
N SER A 39 -1.28 -20.84 6.82
CA SER A 39 -0.02 -20.15 6.47
C SER A 39 0.02 -18.75 7.10
N THR A 40 0.05 -18.70 8.44
CA THR A 40 -0.07 -17.48 9.25
C THR A 40 1.29 -16.82 9.54
N GLY A 41 1.28 -15.60 10.08
CA GLY A 41 2.49 -14.95 10.61
C GLY A 41 3.46 -14.39 9.55
N ASN A 42 3.07 -14.39 8.29
CA ASN A 42 3.90 -13.88 7.20
C ASN A 42 3.93 -12.33 7.21
N VAL A 43 5.10 -11.77 6.88
CA VAL A 43 5.34 -10.32 6.86
C VAL A 43 6.20 -9.91 5.67
N PHE A 44 5.78 -8.85 4.98
CA PHE A 44 6.63 -8.11 4.04
C PHE A 44 7.05 -6.79 4.69
N ARG A 45 8.36 -6.58 4.87
CA ARG A 45 8.91 -5.42 5.59
C ARG A 45 10.02 -4.74 4.81
N GLY A 46 9.95 -3.42 4.63
CA GLY A 46 11.06 -2.66 4.05
C GLY A 46 11.31 -2.94 2.57
N CYS A 47 10.35 -3.56 1.87
CA CYS A 47 10.51 -3.99 0.48
C CYS A 47 10.19 -2.86 -0.51
N ARG A 48 10.76 -2.91 -1.72
CA ARG A 48 10.40 -2.00 -2.82
C ARG A 48 9.98 -2.79 -4.05
N ALA A 49 8.89 -2.36 -4.70
CA ALA A 49 8.42 -2.93 -5.95
C ALA A 49 8.23 -1.83 -7.01
N TRP A 50 8.97 -1.89 -8.12
CA TRP A 50 8.81 -0.88 -9.17
C TRP A 50 9.02 -1.36 -10.60
N LEU A 51 8.29 -0.75 -11.53
CA LEU A 51 8.30 -1.13 -12.95
C LEU A 51 8.04 -2.63 -13.17
N ASN A 52 7.30 -3.28 -12.27
CA ASN A 52 6.74 -4.60 -12.56
C ASN A 52 5.58 -4.41 -13.52
N SER A 53 5.46 -5.29 -14.50
CA SER A 53 4.51 -5.08 -15.61
C SER A 53 3.06 -5.15 -15.17
N ASP A 54 2.75 -5.86 -14.08
CA ASP A 54 1.40 -5.90 -13.49
C ASP A 54 1.33 -5.07 -12.21
N ASP A 55 1.47 -5.66 -11.01
CA ASP A 55 1.39 -4.92 -9.75
C ASP A 55 2.70 -4.89 -8.95
N GLY A 56 2.79 -3.98 -7.99
CA GLY A 56 3.88 -4.01 -7.01
C GLY A 56 3.74 -5.18 -6.04
N PHE A 57 2.56 -5.29 -5.42
CA PHE A 57 2.19 -6.32 -4.48
C PHE A 57 0.78 -6.83 -4.79
N ASP A 58 0.59 -8.15 -4.88
CA ASP A 58 -0.71 -8.79 -5.10
C ASP A 58 -1.02 -9.86 -4.04
N LEU A 59 -2.19 -9.75 -3.40
CA LEU A 59 -2.69 -10.61 -2.33
C LEU A 59 -3.95 -11.37 -2.74
N ILE A 60 -4.32 -11.35 -4.02
CA ILE A 60 -5.55 -11.97 -4.52
C ILE A 60 -5.60 -13.46 -4.14
N SER A 61 -6.79 -13.94 -3.79
CA SER A 61 -7.08 -15.34 -3.48
C SER A 61 -6.39 -15.94 -2.24
N THR A 62 -5.67 -15.14 -1.44
CA THR A 62 -5.07 -15.62 -0.21
C THR A 62 -6.12 -15.97 0.86
N GLN A 63 -5.84 -16.98 1.68
CA GLN A 63 -6.74 -17.44 2.74
C GLN A 63 -6.28 -17.05 4.15
N GLU A 64 -5.12 -16.38 4.27
CA GLU A 64 -4.57 -15.90 5.54
C GLU A 64 -4.15 -14.43 5.44
N SER A 65 -4.15 -13.74 6.58
CA SER A 65 -3.75 -12.34 6.66
C SER A 65 -2.25 -12.15 6.40
N LEU A 66 -1.90 -10.97 5.89
CA LEU A 66 -0.52 -10.53 5.69
C LEU A 66 -0.34 -9.18 6.38
N LEU A 67 0.81 -8.99 7.03
CA LEU A 67 1.29 -7.67 7.41
C LEU A 67 2.26 -7.15 6.35
N ILE A 68 1.96 -5.99 5.77
CA ILE A 68 2.86 -5.22 4.93
C ILE A 68 3.25 -3.97 5.70
N GLU A 69 4.54 -3.77 5.92
CA GLU A 69 4.99 -2.57 6.63
C GLU A 69 6.25 -1.94 6.06
N ASN A 70 6.23 -0.61 5.98
CA ASN A 70 7.34 0.19 5.48
C ASN A 70 7.78 -0.25 4.07
N CYS A 71 6.82 -0.61 3.20
CA CYS A 71 7.10 -1.02 1.82
C CYS A 71 6.79 0.10 0.82
N TRP A 72 7.52 0.16 -0.30
CA TRP A 72 7.30 1.14 -1.35
C TRP A 72 6.87 0.47 -2.65
N ALA A 73 5.81 0.96 -3.29
CA ALA A 73 5.35 0.47 -4.58
C ALA A 73 5.17 1.63 -5.56
N PHE A 74 5.94 1.65 -6.65
CA PHE A 74 5.94 2.78 -7.57
C PHE A 74 6.15 2.39 -9.02
N TYR A 75 5.52 3.12 -9.95
CA TYR A 75 5.63 2.87 -11.40
C TYR A 75 5.23 1.46 -11.86
N ASN A 76 4.46 0.70 -11.09
CA ASN A 76 3.97 -0.60 -11.55
C ASN A 76 2.87 -0.42 -12.61
N GLY A 77 2.74 -1.40 -13.51
CA GLY A 77 1.89 -1.32 -14.70
C GLY A 77 2.53 -0.58 -15.87
N PHE A 78 3.84 -0.29 -15.77
CA PHE A 78 4.60 0.40 -16.80
C PHE A 78 5.87 -0.37 -17.17
N ASP A 79 6.28 -0.26 -18.43
CA ASP A 79 7.65 -0.56 -18.83
C ASP A 79 8.62 0.60 -18.47
N PRO A 80 9.95 0.43 -18.63
CA PRO A 80 10.92 1.50 -18.33
C PRO A 80 10.75 2.80 -19.14
N SER A 81 9.99 2.78 -20.25
CA SER A 81 9.64 3.95 -21.06
C SER A 81 8.31 4.60 -20.65
N PHE A 82 7.69 4.11 -19.56
CA PHE A 82 6.36 4.49 -19.08
C PHE A 82 5.22 4.15 -20.05
N LYS A 83 5.41 3.14 -20.91
CA LYS A 83 4.31 2.54 -21.66
C LYS A 83 3.48 1.67 -20.72
N VAL A 84 2.16 1.84 -20.76
CA VAL A 84 1.20 1.02 -19.98
C VAL A 84 1.27 -0.45 -20.41
N LEU A 85 1.30 -1.35 -19.42
CA LEU A 85 1.29 -2.80 -19.59
C LEU A 85 0.05 -3.41 -18.90
N GLY A 86 0.22 -4.07 -17.75
CA GLY A 86 -0.82 -4.72 -16.95
C GLY A 86 -1.66 -3.73 -16.12
N ASP A 87 -2.24 -4.24 -15.05
CA ASP A 87 -3.18 -3.54 -14.18
C ASP A 87 -2.56 -2.28 -13.59
N GLY A 88 -1.41 -2.43 -12.92
CA GLY A 88 -0.61 -1.30 -12.47
C GLY A 88 -1.00 -0.73 -11.12
N ASN A 89 -1.28 -1.57 -10.14
CA ASN A 89 -1.51 -1.17 -8.77
C ASN A 89 -0.20 -1.17 -7.99
N GLY A 90 -0.08 -0.25 -7.02
CA GLY A 90 1.00 -0.31 -6.04
C GLY A 90 0.82 -1.51 -5.12
N PHE A 91 -0.33 -1.55 -4.44
CA PHE A 91 -0.71 -2.62 -3.53
C PHE A 91 -2.14 -3.10 -3.85
N LYS A 92 -2.28 -4.29 -4.44
CA LYS A 92 -3.54 -5.01 -4.68
C LYS A 92 -3.79 -5.96 -3.50
N LEU A 93 -4.62 -5.52 -2.55
CA LEU A 93 -4.62 -5.99 -1.16
C LEU A 93 -5.72 -7.02 -0.82
N GLY A 94 -6.19 -7.80 -1.79
CA GLY A 94 -7.19 -8.82 -1.53
C GLY A 94 -7.92 -9.26 -2.79
N GLY A 95 -9.15 -9.70 -2.61
CA GLY A 95 -10.05 -10.13 -3.68
C GLY A 95 -10.05 -11.64 -3.90
N TYR A 96 -11.17 -12.13 -4.42
CA TYR A 96 -11.37 -13.54 -4.77
C TYR A 96 -11.93 -13.70 -6.18
N GLY A 97 -11.82 -12.65 -7.01
CA GLY A 97 -12.50 -12.58 -8.29
C GLY A 97 -14.01 -12.82 -8.13
N ALA A 98 -14.59 -13.56 -9.07
CA ALA A 98 -16.01 -13.92 -9.07
C ALA A 98 -16.33 -15.27 -8.40
N ARG A 99 -15.47 -15.75 -7.47
CA ARG A 99 -15.73 -17.00 -6.74
C ARG A 99 -17.05 -16.93 -5.97
N PRO A 100 -17.86 -18.00 -5.95
CA PRO A 100 -19.09 -18.03 -5.16
C PRO A 100 -18.79 -18.01 -3.66
N GLU A 101 -19.75 -17.57 -2.85
CA GLU A 101 -19.64 -17.46 -1.38
C GLU A 101 -19.06 -18.72 -0.72
N GLY A 102 -19.52 -19.91 -1.14
CA GLY A 102 -19.05 -21.20 -0.58
C GLY A 102 -17.58 -21.53 -0.83
N GLU A 103 -16.89 -20.80 -1.70
CA GLU A 103 -15.46 -20.95 -1.98
C GLU A 103 -14.59 -19.87 -1.31
N LEU A 104 -15.21 -18.92 -0.59
CA LEU A 104 -14.48 -17.90 0.14
C LEU A 104 -13.89 -18.50 1.43
N PRO A 105 -12.72 -18.00 1.88
CA PRO A 105 -12.23 -18.34 3.21
C PRO A 105 -13.20 -17.84 4.29
N SER A 106 -13.39 -18.64 5.35
CA SER A 106 -14.20 -18.27 6.51
C SER A 106 -13.36 -18.34 7.81
N PRO A 107 -13.09 -17.22 8.49
CA PRO A 107 -13.39 -15.85 8.05
C PRO A 107 -12.51 -15.45 6.84
N VAL A 108 -12.97 -14.43 6.11
CA VAL A 108 -12.15 -13.72 5.11
C VAL A 108 -10.99 -13.02 5.83
N PRO A 109 -9.73 -13.18 5.39
CA PRO A 109 -8.58 -12.57 6.03
C PRO A 109 -8.65 -11.04 5.99
N ARG A 110 -8.20 -10.44 7.10
CA ARG A 110 -8.03 -8.99 7.24
C ARG A 110 -6.54 -8.65 7.15
N HIS A 111 -6.12 -8.03 6.05
CA HIS A 111 -4.74 -7.60 5.87
C HIS A 111 -4.47 -6.29 6.63
N VAL A 112 -3.20 -6.07 6.99
CA VAL A 112 -2.74 -4.81 7.56
C VAL A 112 -1.63 -4.26 6.67
N ILE A 113 -1.80 -3.03 6.22
CA ILE A 113 -0.75 -2.26 5.54
C ILE A 113 -0.47 -0.96 6.28
N ARG A 114 0.80 -0.77 6.66
CA ARG A 114 1.21 0.38 7.45
C ARG A 114 2.55 0.99 7.06
N GLY A 115 2.72 2.28 7.28
CA GLY A 115 3.99 2.98 7.01
C GLY A 115 4.44 2.90 5.54
N SER A 116 3.55 2.56 4.61
CA SER A 116 3.92 2.21 3.23
C SER A 116 3.66 3.37 2.27
N LEU A 117 4.40 3.39 1.16
CA LEU A 117 4.40 4.48 0.19
C LEU A 117 4.01 3.97 -1.21
N ALA A 118 3.01 4.59 -1.85
CA ALA A 118 2.60 4.28 -3.22
C ALA A 118 2.76 5.50 -4.17
N VAL A 119 3.55 5.37 -5.25
CA VAL A 119 3.89 6.52 -6.11
C VAL A 119 3.68 6.20 -7.58
N ARG A 120 2.78 6.93 -8.24
CA ARG A 120 2.64 6.94 -9.71
C ARG A 120 2.58 5.53 -10.34
N ASN A 121 1.86 4.62 -9.71
CA ASN A 121 1.46 3.38 -10.36
C ASN A 121 0.38 3.72 -11.41
N HIS A 122 0.29 2.93 -12.48
CA HIS A 122 -0.61 3.23 -13.60
C HIS A 122 -2.09 3.36 -13.15
N ALA A 123 -2.53 2.50 -12.23
CA ALA A 123 -3.85 2.48 -11.65
C ALA A 123 -3.86 3.00 -10.21
N ALA A 124 -4.12 2.13 -9.23
CA ALA A 124 -4.28 2.55 -7.84
C ALA A 124 -2.96 2.52 -7.06
N GLY A 125 -2.82 3.40 -6.06
CA GLY A 125 -1.75 3.31 -5.08
C GLY A 125 -2.02 2.15 -4.12
N PHE A 126 -3.10 2.27 -3.36
CA PHE A 126 -3.65 1.24 -2.49
C PHE A 126 -5.01 0.79 -3.01
N TYR A 127 -5.16 -0.51 -3.28
CA TYR A 127 -6.36 -1.08 -3.88
C TYR A 127 -6.91 -2.22 -3.01
N ALA A 128 -8.16 -2.11 -2.57
CA ALA A 128 -8.83 -3.19 -1.85
C ALA A 128 -9.14 -4.41 -2.73
N ASN A 129 -9.14 -4.24 -4.06
CA ASN A 129 -9.31 -5.31 -5.03
C ASN A 129 -10.54 -6.19 -4.82
N HIS A 130 -11.72 -5.58 -4.70
CA HIS A 130 -12.98 -6.30 -4.55
C HIS A 130 -13.03 -7.16 -3.28
N GLN A 131 -12.25 -6.84 -2.24
CA GLN A 131 -12.26 -7.60 -0.98
C GLN A 131 -13.69 -7.65 -0.39
N PRO A 132 -14.26 -8.83 -0.12
CA PRO A 132 -15.53 -9.00 0.57
C PRO A 132 -15.32 -8.91 2.09
N GLY A 133 -14.75 -7.79 2.54
CA GLY A 133 -14.37 -7.58 3.93
C GLY A 133 -13.37 -6.44 4.11
N GLY A 134 -12.97 -6.21 5.35
CA GLY A 134 -12.12 -5.08 5.70
C GLY A 134 -10.61 -5.34 5.58
N ILE A 135 -9.87 -4.24 5.47
CA ILE A 135 -8.40 -4.15 5.43
C ILE A 135 -8.02 -2.94 6.31
N ASP A 136 -6.91 -3.02 7.03
CA ASP A 136 -6.39 -1.92 7.84
C ASP A 136 -5.31 -1.14 7.07
N PHE A 137 -5.60 0.12 6.77
CA PHE A 137 -4.69 1.08 6.13
C PHE A 137 -4.27 2.11 7.18
N ILE A 138 -3.05 2.03 7.68
CA ILE A 138 -2.57 2.85 8.80
C ILE A 138 -1.31 3.61 8.42
N ASN A 139 -1.31 4.94 8.50
CA ASN A 139 -0.10 5.75 8.25
C ASN A 139 0.55 5.43 6.90
N ASN A 140 -0.22 5.38 5.81
CA ASN A 140 0.33 5.20 4.47
C ASN A 140 0.33 6.51 3.69
N SER A 141 1.29 6.68 2.78
CA SER A 141 1.36 7.82 1.87
C SER A 141 1.11 7.37 0.43
N ALA A 142 0.29 8.10 -0.32
CA ALA A 142 0.09 7.87 -1.75
C ALA A 142 0.15 9.17 -2.55
N THR A 143 0.81 9.14 -3.71
CA THR A 143 0.85 10.29 -4.61
C THR A 143 0.93 9.92 -6.08
N LEU A 144 0.37 10.76 -6.95
CA LEU A 144 0.46 10.67 -8.41
C LEU A 144 -0.12 9.38 -9.03
N ASN A 145 -0.87 8.58 -8.28
CA ASN A 145 -1.61 7.43 -8.81
C ASN A 145 -2.92 7.90 -9.47
N ARG A 146 -3.53 7.07 -10.32
CA ARG A 146 -4.88 7.35 -10.86
C ARG A 146 -5.90 7.42 -9.74
N ALA A 147 -5.81 6.52 -8.76
CA ALA A 147 -6.48 6.63 -7.48
C ALA A 147 -5.46 6.38 -6.38
N ASN A 148 -5.29 7.29 -5.41
CA ASN A 148 -4.36 7.05 -4.31
C ASN A 148 -4.87 5.92 -3.42
N PHE A 149 -6.15 5.97 -3.04
CA PHE A 149 -6.84 4.89 -2.32
C PHE A 149 -8.12 4.51 -3.09
N ASN A 150 -8.15 3.30 -3.66
CA ASN A 150 -9.34 2.74 -4.27
C ASN A 150 -9.85 1.59 -3.39
N LEU A 151 -10.99 1.79 -2.74
CA LEU A 151 -11.51 0.81 -1.79
C LEU A 151 -12.64 -0.05 -2.36
N LEU A 152 -12.66 -0.29 -3.68
CA LEU A 152 -13.68 -1.13 -4.28
C LEU A 152 -13.70 -2.49 -3.58
N GLY A 153 -14.84 -2.83 -3.01
CA GLY A 153 -15.09 -4.09 -2.32
C GLY A 153 -16.19 -4.88 -3.01
N ARG A 154 -16.51 -6.03 -2.44
CA ARG A 154 -17.70 -6.81 -2.79
C ARG A 154 -18.57 -7.06 -1.58
N LYS A 155 -19.83 -7.40 -1.81
CA LYS A 155 -20.72 -7.88 -0.74
C LYS A 155 -20.09 -9.08 -0.03
N GLU A 156 -20.54 -9.36 1.19
CA GLU A 156 -20.07 -10.50 2.00
C GLU A 156 -20.19 -11.84 1.25
N ASP A 157 -21.27 -12.02 0.48
CA ASP A 157 -21.51 -13.18 -0.40
C ASP A 157 -20.72 -13.15 -1.73
N ASN A 158 -19.86 -12.14 -1.93
CA ASN A 158 -19.09 -11.87 -3.15
C ASN A 158 -19.94 -11.72 -4.43
N SER A 159 -21.25 -11.45 -4.32
CA SER A 159 -22.17 -11.44 -5.47
C SER A 159 -22.10 -10.19 -6.35
N ALA A 160 -21.69 -9.05 -5.79
CA ALA A 160 -21.63 -7.78 -6.50
C ALA A 160 -20.61 -6.82 -5.91
N ASP A 161 -20.06 -5.95 -6.76
CA ASP A 161 -19.21 -4.84 -6.34
C ASP A 161 -20.01 -3.81 -5.55
N VAL A 162 -19.40 -3.28 -4.50
CA VAL A 162 -19.94 -2.23 -3.64
C VAL A 162 -18.79 -1.32 -3.20
N PRO A 163 -19.08 -0.08 -2.75
CA PRO A 163 -18.10 0.67 -2.00
C PRO A 163 -17.59 -0.17 -0.81
N GLY A 164 -16.28 -0.17 -0.59
CA GLY A 164 -15.62 -0.95 0.44
C GLY A 164 -16.14 -0.66 1.83
N TRP A 165 -16.20 -1.70 2.64
CA TRP A 165 -16.82 -1.72 3.96
C TRP A 165 -15.94 -2.50 4.94
N GLY A 166 -16.10 -2.22 6.23
CA GLY A 166 -15.32 -2.87 7.29
C GLY A 166 -13.84 -2.48 7.33
N HIS A 167 -13.36 -1.60 6.46
CA HIS A 167 -11.98 -1.12 6.49
C HIS A 167 -11.72 -0.22 7.70
N VAL A 168 -10.46 -0.17 8.14
CA VAL A 168 -9.96 0.87 9.04
C VAL A 168 -8.98 1.72 8.25
N LEU A 169 -9.22 3.02 8.16
CA LEU A 169 -8.32 3.97 7.54
C LEU A 169 -7.95 5.02 8.58
N LYS A 170 -6.70 4.98 9.04
CA LYS A 170 -6.19 5.94 10.01
C LYS A 170 -4.92 6.60 9.51
N ASN A 171 -4.83 7.91 9.68
CA ASN A 171 -3.61 8.70 9.45
C ASN A 171 -3.04 8.60 8.03
N ASN A 172 -3.82 8.22 7.02
CA ASN A 172 -3.30 8.09 5.66
C ASN A 172 -3.17 9.46 4.99
N LEU A 173 -2.12 9.62 4.17
CA LEU A 173 -1.81 10.85 3.44
C LEU A 173 -1.92 10.61 1.94
N GLY A 174 -3.02 11.06 1.34
CA GLY A 174 -3.16 11.22 -0.10
C GLY A 174 -2.69 12.62 -0.54
N TYR A 175 -1.91 12.69 -1.63
CA TYR A 175 -1.52 13.95 -2.25
C TYR A 175 -1.42 13.84 -3.78
N LYS A 176 -2.01 14.77 -4.54
CA LYS A 176 -1.93 14.84 -6.01
C LYS A 176 -2.27 13.51 -6.72
N GLY A 177 -3.14 12.68 -6.14
CA GLY A 177 -3.79 11.62 -6.89
C GLY A 177 -4.77 12.24 -7.89
N ARG A 178 -5.01 11.59 -9.03
CA ARG A 178 -6.15 12.02 -9.89
C ARG A 178 -7.48 11.88 -9.13
N THR A 179 -7.53 10.92 -8.22
CA THR A 179 -8.56 10.80 -7.18
C THR A 179 -7.87 10.42 -5.88
N GLU A 180 -8.13 11.14 -4.78
CA GLU A 180 -7.50 10.83 -3.49
C GLU A 180 -8.08 9.54 -2.88
N VAL A 181 -9.41 9.45 -2.83
CA VAL A 181 -10.13 8.26 -2.35
C VAL A 181 -11.34 7.97 -3.24
N SER A 182 -11.54 6.71 -3.59
CA SER A 182 -12.72 6.24 -4.35
C SER A 182 -13.30 4.95 -3.77
N ASN A 183 -14.57 4.69 -4.07
CA ASN A 183 -15.29 3.47 -3.71
C ASN A 183 -15.27 3.15 -2.20
N LEU A 184 -15.41 4.15 -1.34
CA LEU A 184 -15.41 4.00 0.12
C LEU A 184 -16.82 4.18 0.68
N ASP A 185 -17.35 3.17 1.38
CA ASP A 185 -18.52 3.35 2.25
C ASP A 185 -18.07 3.94 3.59
N ARG A 186 -18.18 5.27 3.70
CA ARG A 186 -17.77 6.00 4.90
C ARG A 186 -18.58 5.62 6.15
N GLY A 187 -19.81 5.14 5.99
CA GLY A 187 -20.68 4.75 7.12
C GLY A 187 -20.38 3.35 7.65
N LYS A 188 -19.68 2.52 6.87
CA LYS A 188 -19.32 1.15 7.24
C LYS A 188 -17.83 0.93 7.48
N CYS A 189 -17.04 2.01 7.41
CA CYS A 189 -15.60 1.96 7.69
C CYS A 189 -15.27 2.80 8.93
N VAL A 190 -14.19 2.44 9.61
CA VAL A 190 -13.62 3.25 10.69
C VAL A 190 -12.61 4.21 10.08
N LEU A 191 -12.95 5.50 10.05
CA LEU A 191 -12.11 6.55 9.49
C LEU A 191 -11.64 7.48 10.60
N ALA A 192 -10.35 7.76 10.66
CA ALA A 192 -9.83 8.79 11.56
C ALA A 192 -8.57 9.46 10.98
N ALA A 193 -8.58 10.79 10.95
CA ALA A 193 -7.42 11.60 10.62
C ALA A 193 -6.72 11.27 9.28
N ASN A 194 -7.45 10.86 8.25
CA ASN A 194 -6.85 10.78 6.91
C ASN A 194 -6.82 12.19 6.27
N SER A 195 -5.85 12.47 5.40
CA SER A 195 -5.75 13.79 4.76
C SER A 195 -7.02 14.16 3.98
N PHE A 196 -7.68 13.17 3.37
CA PHE A 196 -8.95 13.29 2.66
C PHE A 196 -10.20 13.35 3.56
N ASP A 197 -10.02 13.34 4.89
CA ASP A 197 -11.08 13.60 5.88
C ASP A 197 -10.89 14.96 6.58
N LEU A 198 -9.67 15.49 6.59
CA LEU A 198 -9.25 16.63 7.40
C LEU A 198 -9.26 17.98 6.65
N ASP A 199 -9.76 18.03 5.41
CA ASP A 199 -9.74 19.22 4.52
C ASP A 199 -8.38 19.95 4.50
N LEU A 200 -7.29 19.19 4.54
CA LEU A 200 -5.94 19.74 4.55
C LEU A 200 -5.58 20.28 3.17
N LYS A 201 -5.25 21.58 3.11
CA LYS A 201 -4.79 22.24 1.88
C LYS A 201 -3.28 22.12 1.73
N LEU A 202 -2.83 20.96 1.31
CA LEU A 202 -1.40 20.69 1.05
C LEU A 202 -0.97 21.20 -0.32
N THR A 203 0.26 21.68 -0.39
CA THR A 203 0.95 22.19 -1.58
C THR A 203 2.35 21.58 -1.68
N ASP A 204 3.03 21.76 -2.81
CA ASP A 204 4.40 21.26 -2.99
C ASP A 204 5.38 21.82 -1.95
N ARG A 205 5.06 23.00 -1.39
CA ARG A 205 5.90 23.66 -0.38
C ARG A 205 5.86 22.93 0.96
N ASP A 206 4.83 22.13 1.21
CA ASP A 206 4.62 21.42 2.46
C ASP A 206 5.47 20.15 2.58
N PHE A 207 6.11 19.72 1.50
CA PHE A 207 6.99 18.55 1.45
C PHE A 207 8.46 18.94 1.37
N MET A 208 9.33 18.17 2.02
CA MET A 208 10.79 18.34 1.97
C MET A 208 11.32 18.12 0.54
N SER A 209 10.78 17.11 -0.16
CA SER A 209 11.04 16.83 -1.57
C SER A 209 9.83 16.15 -2.21
N LEU A 210 9.68 16.36 -3.52
CA LEU A 210 8.79 15.59 -4.40
C LEU A 210 9.56 15.06 -5.62
N ASP A 211 10.88 14.99 -5.51
CA ASP A 211 11.75 14.37 -6.52
C ASP A 211 11.67 12.84 -6.42
N GLN A 212 10.97 12.22 -7.37
CA GLN A 212 10.75 10.79 -7.40
C GLN A 212 12.04 9.99 -7.68
N SER A 213 13.13 10.63 -8.11
CA SER A 213 14.42 9.95 -8.31
C SER A 213 15.04 9.47 -6.98
N GLU A 214 14.58 9.99 -5.85
CA GLU A 214 14.99 9.55 -4.51
C GLU A 214 14.54 8.09 -4.21
N LEU A 215 13.46 7.60 -4.85
CA LEU A 215 12.89 6.27 -4.58
C LEU A 215 13.81 5.11 -5.00
N ILE A 216 14.66 5.34 -6.00
CA ILE A 216 15.58 4.34 -6.58
C ILE A 216 17.00 4.45 -6.03
N GLN A 217 17.22 5.27 -5.00
CA GLN A 217 18.54 5.36 -4.38
C GLN A 217 18.98 3.99 -3.84
N PRO A 218 20.30 3.71 -3.80
CA PRO A 218 20.80 2.46 -3.23
C PRO A 218 20.34 2.30 -1.79
N ARG A 219 20.00 1.07 -1.39
CA ARG A 219 19.77 0.74 0.02
C ARG A 219 21.00 1.09 0.85
N ARG A 220 20.78 1.31 2.14
CA ARG A 220 21.86 1.44 3.12
C ARG A 220 22.65 0.13 3.18
N ALA A 221 23.89 0.19 3.64
CA ALA A 221 24.78 -0.98 3.69
C ALA A 221 24.22 -2.15 4.52
N ASN A 222 23.32 -1.89 5.45
CA ASN A 222 22.63 -2.89 6.27
C ASN A 222 21.35 -3.47 5.63
N GLY A 223 21.03 -3.06 4.40
CA GLY A 223 19.84 -3.45 3.64
C GLY A 223 18.63 -2.54 3.85
N ASP A 224 18.66 -1.61 4.82
CA ASP A 224 17.52 -0.73 5.06
C ASP A 224 17.26 0.17 3.84
N LEU A 225 16.02 0.67 3.76
CA LEU A 225 15.63 1.65 2.77
C LEU A 225 16.57 2.88 2.82
N PRO A 226 16.80 3.54 1.67
CA PRO A 226 17.58 4.78 1.65
C PRO A 226 16.87 5.88 2.44
N ASP A 227 17.66 6.74 3.07
CA ASP A 227 17.15 7.97 3.67
C ASP A 227 16.69 8.93 2.56
N ILE A 228 15.38 9.02 2.33
CA ILE A 228 14.77 9.93 1.36
C ILE A 228 14.17 11.16 2.06
N ARG A 229 13.96 12.23 1.30
CA ARG A 229 13.16 13.41 1.67
C ARG A 229 11.81 13.38 0.97
N PHE A 230 11.68 12.61 -0.10
CA PHE A 230 10.46 12.47 -0.89
C PHE A 230 9.25 12.16 0.02
N MET A 231 8.17 12.96 -0.13
CA MET A 231 6.93 12.86 0.66
C MET A 231 7.08 13.06 2.19
N LYS A 232 8.26 13.42 2.70
CA LYS A 232 8.41 13.85 4.11
C LYS A 232 7.89 15.26 4.29
N LEU A 233 7.20 15.53 5.40
CA LEU A 233 6.58 16.82 5.68
C LEU A 233 7.65 17.85 6.10
N LYS A 234 7.52 19.10 5.66
CA LYS A 234 8.35 20.22 6.15
C LYS A 234 7.92 20.62 7.57
N PRO A 235 8.82 21.18 8.40
CA PRO A 235 8.45 21.77 9.68
C PRO A 235 7.31 22.79 9.54
N GLY A 236 6.33 22.74 10.45
CA GLY A 236 5.15 23.60 10.44
C GLY A 236 4.03 23.15 9.49
N ASN A 237 4.19 22.03 8.80
CA ASN A 237 3.14 21.45 7.97
C ASN A 237 1.91 21.05 8.83
N PRO A 238 0.68 21.35 8.39
CA PRO A 238 -0.55 21.06 9.15
C PRO A 238 -0.86 19.56 9.30
N ALA A 239 -0.19 18.68 8.55
CA ALA A 239 -0.29 17.23 8.70
C ALA A 239 0.65 16.66 9.80
N ILE A 240 1.49 17.49 10.43
CA ILE A 240 2.33 17.09 11.57
C ILE A 240 1.49 17.17 12.85
N ASN A 241 1.56 16.14 13.70
CA ASN A 241 0.73 15.98 14.90
C ASN A 241 -0.80 16.04 14.65
N ALA A 242 -1.24 15.68 13.45
CA ALA A 242 -2.66 15.72 13.06
C ALA A 242 -3.36 14.36 13.11
N GLY A 243 -2.61 13.29 13.38
CA GLY A 243 -3.09 11.92 13.44
C GLY A 243 -3.79 11.56 14.75
N VAL A 244 -4.24 10.31 14.81
CA VAL A 244 -4.71 9.63 16.02
C VAL A 244 -3.78 8.47 16.36
N ASP A 245 -3.65 8.12 17.65
CA ASP A 245 -2.88 6.94 18.04
C ASP A 245 -3.45 5.67 17.38
N ALA A 246 -2.60 5.01 16.60
CA ALA A 246 -2.90 3.78 15.87
C ALA A 246 -1.90 2.66 16.19
N GLY A 247 -1.16 2.78 17.30
CA GLY A 247 -0.19 1.79 17.76
C GLY A 247 1.15 1.81 17.02
N LEU A 248 1.45 2.88 16.30
CA LEU A 248 2.76 3.13 15.69
C LEU A 248 3.55 4.17 16.52
N PRO A 249 4.88 4.04 16.64
CA PRO A 249 5.70 5.05 17.29
C PRO A 249 5.58 6.41 16.60
N TYR A 250 5.44 7.47 17.40
CA TYR A 250 5.37 8.84 16.91
C TYR A 250 6.12 9.82 17.82
N ARG A 251 6.30 11.07 17.38
CA ARG A 251 6.89 12.15 18.19
C ARG A 251 5.92 13.31 18.32
N GLY A 252 6.13 14.12 19.37
CA GLY A 252 5.28 15.26 19.63
C GLY A 252 3.97 14.86 20.32
N LYS A 253 2.88 15.52 19.94
CA LYS A 253 1.56 15.41 20.60
C LYS A 253 0.70 14.27 20.04
N ALA A 254 0.85 13.95 18.76
CA ALA A 254 0.11 12.91 18.06
C ALA A 254 0.91 12.46 16.83
N PRO A 255 0.58 11.33 16.19
CA PRO A 255 1.22 10.91 14.95
C PRO A 255 1.12 11.96 13.84
N ASP A 256 2.13 12.02 12.99
CA ASP A 256 2.02 12.70 11.70
C ASP A 256 1.13 11.88 10.75
N LEU A 257 0.54 12.54 9.75
CA LEU A 257 -0.13 11.82 8.68
C LEU A 257 0.88 11.24 7.69
N GLY A 258 0.57 10.05 7.19
CA GLY A 258 1.34 9.37 6.15
C GLY A 258 2.40 8.43 6.68
N ALA A 259 3.23 7.97 5.76
CA ALA A 259 4.25 6.94 5.95
C ALA A 259 5.49 7.38 6.75
N PHE A 260 5.71 8.68 6.88
CA PHE A 260 6.96 9.21 7.44
C PHE A 260 6.67 10.13 8.62
N GLU A 261 7.09 9.69 9.81
CA GLU A 261 7.02 10.48 11.02
C GLU A 261 8.16 11.53 11.05
N SER A 262 7.83 12.77 11.38
CA SER A 262 8.83 13.84 11.49
C SER A 262 9.70 13.68 12.74
N GLY A 263 10.99 13.95 12.61
CA GLY A 263 11.91 13.98 13.75
C GLY A 263 12.31 12.61 14.32
N THR A 264 11.87 11.49 13.74
CA THR A 264 12.44 10.17 14.02
C THR A 264 13.65 9.93 13.12
N ALA A 265 14.79 9.55 13.70
CA ALA A 265 15.82 8.85 12.93
C ALA A 265 15.25 7.47 12.58
N GLU A 266 15.19 7.14 11.29
CA GLU A 266 14.75 5.82 10.81
C GLU A 266 15.65 4.75 11.42
N THR A 267 15.20 4.18 12.52
CA THR A 267 15.83 3.03 13.17
C THR A 267 14.77 1.95 13.15
N VAL A 268 14.86 1.08 12.14
CA VAL A 268 14.08 -0.16 12.11
C VAL A 268 14.61 -1.00 13.27
N ALA A 269 13.89 -1.00 14.38
CA ALA A 269 14.17 -1.93 15.47
C ALA A 269 14.00 -3.35 14.92
N ARG A 270 15.11 -4.10 14.80
CA ARG A 270 15.04 -5.54 14.60
C ARG A 270 14.33 -6.13 15.84
N PRO A 271 13.33 -7.02 15.68
CA PRO A 271 12.92 -7.83 16.82
C PRO A 271 14.16 -8.62 17.27
N GLN A 272 14.41 -8.62 18.58
CA GLN A 272 15.39 -9.54 19.15
C GLN A 272 14.91 -10.98 18.86
N SER A 273 15.87 -11.80 18.42
CA SER A 273 15.72 -13.22 18.10
C SER A 273 15.05 -14.02 19.21
#